data_AF-A0A9J7DHT1-F1
#
_entry.id   AF-A0A9J7DHT1-F1
#
_cell.length_a   1.000
_cell.length_b   1.000
_cell.length_c   1.000
_cell.angle_alpha   90.00
_cell.angle_beta   90.00
_cell.angle_gamma   90.00
#
_symmetry.space_group_name_H-M   'P 1'
#
loop_
_entity.id
_entity.type
_entity.pdbx_description
1 polymer ?
#
loop_
_entity_poly.entity_id
_entity_poly.type
_entity_poly.pdbx_seq_one_letter_code
_entity_poly.pdbx_strand_id
1 'polypeptide(L)'
;MKHPHVIFEARTKANKGCANTGNLDSWRLSRRTKHLSAGIIDEIHPNGAGRYKRDVREATKYIETAIIVDKAMFDKRNGSTRAEVIHDAIQVANIADLYFRTMNTRVAVVYIETWGKNQAIIDGSKDITKAMSNFNDYTSRNLFQVERDTTQLLTGETFAGGEAGMAVPDTVCTPRAVGI
;
A
#
# COMPACT_ATOMS: atom_id res chain seq x y z
N MET A 1 2.86 26.03 14.16
CA MET A 1 3.99 25.74 13.25
C MET A 1 3.49 24.77 12.19
N LYS A 2 3.49 25.18 10.91
CA LYS A 2 3.13 24.29 9.78
C LYS A 2 4.34 23.39 9.49
N HIS A 3 4.14 22.09 9.53
CA HIS A 3 5.16 21.09 9.22
C HIS A 3 5.35 21.02 7.69
N PRO A 4 6.59 21.04 7.17
CA PRO A 4 6.82 20.95 5.73
C PRO A 4 6.62 19.51 5.26
N HIS A 5 5.49 19.24 4.60
CA HIS A 5 5.24 18.00 3.87
C HIS A 5 5.58 18.22 2.39
N VAL A 6 6.33 17.30 1.78
CA VAL A 6 6.58 17.28 0.33
C VAL A 6 5.66 16.20 -0.24
N ILE A 7 4.76 16.58 -1.15
CA ILE A 7 3.73 15.71 -1.72
C ILE A 7 4.12 15.40 -3.17
N PHE A 8 4.27 14.11 -3.50
CA PHE A 8 4.42 13.64 -4.88
C PHE A 8 3.09 13.01 -5.30
N GLU A 9 2.44 13.56 -6.34
CA GLU A 9 1.15 13.09 -6.85
C GLU A 9 1.31 12.50 -8.26
N ALA A 10 0.89 11.27 -8.47
CA ALA A 10 0.84 10.65 -9.80
C ALA A 10 -0.48 11.03 -10.52
N ARG A 11 -0.42 11.33 -11.83
CA ARG A 11 -1.59 11.81 -12.59
C ARG A 11 -2.58 10.71 -13.01
N THR A 12 -3.86 11.01 -12.76
CA THR A 12 -5.13 10.42 -13.26
C THR A 12 -5.33 8.91 -13.13
N LYS A 13 -6.21 8.55 -12.19
CA LYS A 13 -6.66 7.19 -11.86
C LYS A 13 -7.99 6.89 -12.55
N ALA A 14 -8.03 5.87 -13.41
CA ALA A 14 -9.30 5.26 -13.82
C ALA A 14 -9.82 4.43 -12.64
N ASN A 15 -11.04 4.70 -12.16
CA ASN A 15 -11.58 4.10 -10.94
C ASN A 15 -11.88 2.60 -11.14
N LYS A 16 -10.86 1.76 -10.96
CA LYS A 16 -10.97 0.30 -10.94
C LYS A 16 -11.08 -0.12 -9.47
N GLY A 17 -12.16 -0.81 -9.11
CA GLY A 17 -12.39 -1.27 -7.74
C GLY A 17 -11.26 -2.20 -7.26
N CYS A 18 -11.10 -2.31 -5.93
CA CYS A 18 -10.06 -3.14 -5.33
C CYS A 18 -10.59 -4.52 -4.90
N ALA A 19 -9.70 -5.52 -4.86
CA ALA A 19 -10.01 -6.93 -4.57
C ALA A 19 -10.84 -7.16 -3.29
N ASN A 20 -10.56 -6.41 -2.21
CA ASN A 20 -11.26 -6.54 -0.93
C ASN A 20 -12.47 -5.61 -0.77
N THR A 21 -12.65 -4.65 -1.67
CA THR A 21 -13.90 -3.88 -1.72
C THR A 21 -14.96 -4.76 -2.37
N GLY A 22 -15.77 -5.45 -1.56
CA GLY A 22 -16.92 -6.26 -2.00
C GLY A 22 -18.02 -5.49 -2.76
N ASN A 23 -17.73 -4.27 -3.23
CA ASN A 23 -18.65 -3.44 -3.97
C ASN A 23 -18.60 -3.79 -5.47
N LEU A 24 -19.41 -4.78 -5.85
CA LEU A 24 -19.64 -5.20 -7.24
C LEU A 24 -20.35 -4.12 -8.08
N ASP A 25 -20.84 -3.02 -7.47
CA ASP A 25 -21.71 -2.06 -8.16
C ASP A 25 -20.94 -0.98 -8.93
N SER A 26 -19.67 -0.71 -8.60
CA SER A 26 -18.83 0.23 -9.38
C SER A 26 -18.50 -0.29 -10.78
N TRP A 27 -18.49 -1.61 -10.97
CA TRP A 27 -18.33 -2.24 -12.29
C TRP A 27 -19.51 -2.00 -13.25
N ARG A 28 -20.67 -1.54 -12.75
CA ARG A 28 -21.88 -1.33 -13.58
C ARG A 28 -21.79 -0.11 -14.50
N LEU A 29 -20.93 0.86 -14.19
CA LEU A 29 -20.86 2.15 -14.90
C LEU A 29 -19.77 2.20 -15.99
N SER A 30 -18.77 1.33 -15.96
CA SER A 30 -17.71 1.27 -16.99
C SER A 30 -18.04 0.26 -18.11
N ARG A 31 -19.27 0.30 -18.65
CA ARG A 31 -19.63 -0.46 -19.86
C ARG A 31 -19.25 0.32 -21.11
N ARG A 32 -17.96 0.23 -21.49
CA ARG A 32 -17.46 0.36 -22.87
C ARG A 32 -15.96 0.07 -22.91
N THR A 33 -15.58 -1.19 -22.72
CA THR A 33 -14.29 -1.67 -23.24
C THR A 33 -14.49 -3.07 -23.81
N LYS A 34 -14.08 -3.17 -25.08
CA LYS A 34 -14.26 -4.31 -25.98
C LYS A 34 -13.46 -5.52 -25.48
N HIS A 35 -14.09 -6.69 -25.61
CA HIS A 35 -13.54 -8.03 -25.79
C HIS A 35 -12.11 -8.31 -25.28
N LEU A 36 -12.03 -9.01 -24.15
CA LEU A 36 -10.95 -9.95 -23.84
C LEU A 36 -11.63 -11.20 -23.25
N SER A 37 -11.38 -12.32 -23.92
CA SER A 37 -12.07 -13.60 -23.82
C SER A 37 -11.38 -14.57 -22.86
N ALA A 38 -12.16 -15.55 -22.39
CA ALA A 38 -11.86 -16.69 -21.52
C ALA A 38 -12.10 -16.46 -20.00
N GLY A 39 -13.12 -17.12 -19.45
CA GLY A 39 -13.46 -17.13 -18.03
C GLY A 39 -14.09 -18.47 -17.64
N ILE A 40 -13.80 -18.93 -16.42
CA ILE A 40 -14.32 -20.15 -15.79
C ILE A 40 -15.81 -19.94 -15.44
N ILE A 41 -16.64 -20.95 -15.72
CA ILE A 41 -18.08 -20.94 -15.45
C ILE A 41 -18.29 -21.30 -13.98
N ASP A 42 -18.94 -20.43 -13.21
CA ASP A 42 -19.56 -20.83 -11.96
C ASP A 42 -20.91 -20.13 -11.80
N GLU A 43 -21.94 -20.95 -11.56
CA GLU A 43 -23.36 -20.64 -11.35
C GLU A 43 -24.22 -20.20 -12.55
N ILE A 44 -25.12 -21.09 -12.97
CA ILE A 44 -26.15 -20.89 -13.99
C ILE A 44 -27.39 -20.25 -13.32
N HIS A 45 -27.63 -18.97 -13.56
CA HIS A 45 -28.91 -18.33 -13.28
C HIS A 45 -29.98 -18.79 -14.30
N PRO A 46 -31.26 -18.96 -13.91
CA PRO A 46 -32.31 -19.57 -14.73
C PRO A 46 -32.71 -18.78 -16.00
N ASN A 47 -32.19 -17.56 -16.19
CA ASN A 47 -32.51 -16.70 -17.33
C ASN A 47 -31.47 -16.73 -18.47
N GLY A 48 -30.57 -17.72 -18.51
CA GLY A 48 -29.67 -17.97 -19.65
C GLY A 48 -28.60 -16.89 -19.93
N ALA A 49 -28.62 -15.76 -19.22
CA ALA A 49 -27.59 -14.73 -19.29
C ALA A 49 -26.53 -14.97 -18.22
N GLY A 50 -25.67 -15.97 -18.44
CA GLY A 50 -24.48 -16.17 -17.62
C GLY A 50 -23.54 -14.97 -17.74
N ARG A 51 -23.30 -14.26 -16.64
CA ARG A 51 -22.20 -13.28 -16.58
C ARG A 51 -20.90 -14.05 -16.44
N TYR A 52 -20.07 -14.04 -17.48
CA TYR A 52 -18.69 -14.50 -17.36
C TYR A 52 -17.97 -13.64 -16.31
N LYS A 53 -17.54 -14.25 -15.20
CA LYS A 53 -16.50 -13.66 -14.36
C LYS A 53 -15.27 -13.54 -15.26
N ARG A 54 -14.82 -12.30 -15.48
CA ARG A 54 -13.56 -12.06 -16.21
C ARG A 54 -12.44 -12.74 -15.45
N ASP A 55 -11.58 -13.49 -16.14
CA ASP A 55 -10.32 -13.89 -15.55
C ASP A 55 -9.51 -12.61 -15.27
N VAL A 56 -9.39 -12.28 -13.99
CA VAL A 56 -8.66 -11.10 -13.55
C VAL A 56 -7.17 -11.38 -13.44
N ARG A 57 -6.71 -12.63 -13.54
CA ARG A 57 -5.30 -13.00 -13.35
C ARG A 57 -4.40 -12.38 -14.42
N GLU A 58 -4.90 -12.28 -15.65
CA GLU A 58 -4.17 -11.68 -16.78
C GLU A 58 -4.24 -10.14 -16.79
N ALA A 59 -5.10 -9.53 -15.98
CA ALA A 59 -5.23 -8.08 -15.92
C ALA A 59 -4.15 -7.46 -15.03
N THR A 60 -3.45 -6.45 -15.56
CA THR A 60 -2.47 -5.68 -14.79
C THR A 60 -3.13 -4.99 -13.60
N LYS A 61 -2.57 -5.21 -12.41
CA LYS A 61 -3.01 -4.60 -11.14
C LYS A 61 -2.00 -3.56 -10.69
N TYR A 62 -2.47 -2.66 -9.85
CA TYR A 62 -1.64 -1.65 -9.22
C TYR A 62 -1.87 -1.73 -7.71
N ILE A 63 -0.79 -1.64 -6.94
CA ILE A 63 -0.81 -1.46 -5.50
C ILE A 63 -0.31 -0.04 -5.26
N GLU A 64 -1.21 0.85 -4.91
CA GLU A 64 -0.91 2.23 -4.51
C GLU A 64 -0.45 2.24 -3.06
N THR A 65 0.84 2.48 -2.83
CA THR A 65 1.44 2.45 -1.49
C THR A 65 1.84 3.83 -1.02
N ALA A 66 1.50 4.13 0.24
CA ALA A 66 2.07 5.23 0.99
C ALA A 66 3.27 4.73 1.81
N ILE A 67 4.38 5.46 1.79
CA ILE A 67 5.59 5.12 2.57
C ILE A 67 5.79 6.16 3.66
N ILE A 68 5.95 5.71 4.89
CA ILE A 68 6.27 6.54 6.04
C ILE A 68 7.69 6.19 6.48
N VAL A 69 8.57 7.17 6.61
CA VAL A 69 9.95 6.98 7.06
C VAL A 69 10.07 7.60 8.45
N ASP A 70 10.35 6.79 9.45
CA ASP A 70 10.41 7.29 10.83
C ASP A 70 11.72 8.05 11.13
N LYS A 71 11.82 8.63 12.33
CA LYS A 71 13.03 9.34 12.76
C LYS A 71 14.23 8.41 12.87
N ALA A 72 14.02 7.18 13.35
CA ALA A 72 15.10 6.22 13.56
C ALA A 72 15.84 5.88 12.26
N MET A 73 15.14 5.89 11.11
CA MET A 73 15.77 5.74 9.79
C MET A 73 16.77 6.83 9.45
N PHE A 74 16.54 8.07 9.90
CA PHE A 74 17.48 9.17 9.72
C PHE A 74 18.63 9.07 10.72
N ASP A 75 18.33 8.73 11.98
CA ASP A 75 19.33 8.59 13.03
C ASP A 75 20.37 7.51 12.68
N LYS A 76 19.92 6.38 12.13
CA LYS A 76 20.79 5.25 11.75
C LYS A 76 21.70 5.55 10.55
N ARG A 77 21.32 6.50 9.70
CA ARG A 77 22.09 6.91 8.51
C ARG A 77 23.03 8.11 8.75
N ASN A 78 23.13 8.58 10.00
CA ASN A 78 24.08 9.56 10.53
C ASN A 78 24.78 10.47 9.49
N GLY A 79 24.05 11.49 9.02
CA GLY A 79 24.59 12.47 8.06
C GLY A 79 23.96 12.42 6.67
N SER A 80 23.19 11.37 6.34
CA SER A 80 22.38 11.38 5.11
C SER A 80 21.38 12.52 5.11
N THR A 81 21.31 13.18 3.97
CA THR A 81 20.31 14.20 3.69
C THR A 81 18.93 13.57 3.55
N ARG A 82 17.89 14.38 3.78
CA ARG A 82 16.50 13.97 3.55
C ARG A 82 16.29 13.36 2.16
N ALA A 83 16.91 13.93 1.13
CA ALA A 83 16.77 13.49 -0.24
C ALA A 83 17.33 12.08 -0.46
N GLU A 84 18.48 11.77 0.15
CA GLU A 84 19.09 10.43 0.07
C GLU A 84 18.22 9.37 0.74
N VAL A 85 17.68 9.65 1.93
CA VAL A 85 16.80 8.69 2.62
C VAL A 85 15.50 8.44 1.84
N ILE A 86 14.92 9.48 1.22
CA ILE A 86 13.76 9.34 0.35
C ILE A 86 14.12 8.54 -0.91
N HIS A 87 15.30 8.79 -1.50
CA HIS A 87 15.78 8.05 -2.66
C HIS A 87 15.93 6.56 -2.35
N ASP A 88 16.48 6.20 -1.19
CA ASP A 88 16.54 4.81 -0.72
C ASP A 88 15.16 4.18 -0.58
N ALA A 89 14.19 4.91 0.00
CA ALA A 89 12.82 4.42 0.14
C ALA A 89 12.17 4.14 -1.23
N ILE A 90 12.44 4.97 -2.23
CA ILE A 90 11.98 4.75 -3.61
C ILE A 90 12.66 3.52 -4.22
N GLN A 91 13.96 3.29 -3.96
CA GLN A 91 14.65 2.09 -4.42
C GLN A 91 14.06 0.81 -3.82
N VAL A 92 13.69 0.82 -2.53
CA VAL A 92 12.98 -0.29 -1.88
C VAL A 92 11.66 -0.57 -2.60
N ALA A 93 10.89 0.46 -2.92
CA ALA A 93 9.64 0.31 -3.68
C ALA A 93 9.86 -0.23 -5.10
N ASN A 94 10.95 0.18 -5.78
CA ASN A 94 11.31 -0.35 -7.09
C ASN A 94 11.66 -1.84 -7.04
N ILE A 95 12.38 -2.27 -5.99
CA ILE A 95 12.69 -3.69 -5.77
C ILE A 95 11.39 -4.46 -5.52
N ALA A 96 10.47 -3.93 -4.70
CA ALA A 96 9.16 -4.53 -4.52
C ALA A 96 8.39 -4.65 -5.85
N ASP A 97 8.35 -3.61 -6.68
CA ASP A 97 7.72 -3.66 -8.01
C ASP A 97 8.27 -4.81 -8.86
N LEU A 98 9.59 -5.04 -8.84
CA LEU A 98 10.21 -6.16 -9.57
C LEU A 98 9.64 -7.52 -9.12
N TYR A 99 9.45 -7.74 -7.82
CA TYR A 99 8.86 -8.99 -7.32
C TYR A 99 7.38 -9.14 -7.72
N PHE A 100 6.59 -8.07 -7.61
CA PHE A 100 5.16 -8.08 -7.93
C PHE A 100 4.86 -8.22 -9.44
N ARG A 101 5.82 -7.88 -10.32
CA ARG A 101 5.67 -8.05 -11.78
C ARG A 101 5.37 -9.48 -12.20
N THR A 102 5.88 -10.47 -11.46
CA THR A 102 5.60 -11.91 -11.73
C THR A 102 4.11 -12.26 -11.60
N MET A 103 3.35 -11.45 -10.84
CA MET A 103 1.90 -11.59 -10.64
C MET A 103 1.10 -10.55 -11.42
N ASN A 104 1.67 -10.02 -12.51
CA ASN A 104 1.08 -8.96 -13.33
C ASN A 104 0.63 -7.75 -12.50
N THR A 105 1.35 -7.44 -11.43
CA THR A 105 1.02 -6.37 -10.49
C THR A 105 2.16 -5.36 -10.45
N ARG A 106 1.83 -4.07 -10.38
CA ARG A 106 2.79 -2.97 -10.28
C ARG A 106 2.64 -2.27 -8.94
N VAL A 107 3.75 -1.88 -8.32
CA VAL A 107 3.75 -1.08 -7.10
C VAL A 107 3.95 0.38 -7.49
N ALA A 108 3.03 1.24 -7.05
CA ALA A 108 3.09 2.67 -7.30
C ALA A 108 3.17 3.41 -5.97
N VAL A 109 4.26 4.15 -5.75
CA VAL A 109 4.36 5.03 -4.58
C VAL A 109 3.54 6.28 -4.83
N VAL A 110 2.45 6.45 -4.07
CA VAL A 110 1.52 7.59 -4.21
C VAL A 110 1.74 8.65 -3.15
N TYR A 111 2.49 8.33 -2.09
CA TYR A 111 2.79 9.26 -1.00
C TYR A 111 4.05 8.84 -0.26
N ILE A 112 4.88 9.83 0.11
CA ILE A 112 6.00 9.62 1.03
C ILE A 112 5.93 10.69 2.11
N GLU A 113 5.95 10.25 3.37
CA GLU A 113 6.11 11.10 4.53
C GLU A 113 7.34 10.68 5.33
N THR A 114 7.95 11.64 6.01
CA THR A 114 9.09 11.41 6.88
C THR A 114 8.84 12.07 8.23
N TRP A 115 9.26 11.45 9.31
CA TRP A 115 9.08 12.01 10.64
C TRP A 115 10.36 12.67 11.16
N GLY A 116 10.34 14.00 11.32
CA GLY A 116 11.38 14.70 12.10
C GLY A 116 11.28 14.42 13.60
N LYS A 117 10.05 14.18 14.07
CA LYS A 117 9.72 13.61 15.39
C LYS A 117 8.68 12.53 15.16
N ASN A 118 8.87 11.37 15.75
CA ASN A 118 7.96 10.23 15.60
C ASN A 118 6.52 10.64 15.98
N GLN A 119 5.58 10.35 15.09
CA GLN A 119 4.14 10.62 15.27
C GLN A 119 3.42 9.42 15.91
N ALA A 120 4.03 8.24 15.86
CA ALA A 120 3.62 7.04 16.58
C ALA A 120 4.79 6.50 17.40
N ILE A 121 4.50 5.77 18.47
CA ILE A 121 5.54 5.10 19.27
C ILE A 121 5.99 3.84 18.53
N ILE A 122 7.17 3.90 17.94
CA ILE A 122 7.89 2.78 17.34
C ILE A 122 9.09 2.53 18.26
N ASP A 123 9.04 1.45 19.04
CA ASP A 123 10.01 1.15 20.09
C ASP A 123 10.62 -0.22 19.81
N GLY A 124 11.87 -0.25 19.32
CA GLY A 124 12.58 -1.48 19.01
C GLY A 124 12.85 -2.36 20.24
N SER A 125 12.82 -1.81 21.46
CA SER A 125 13.02 -2.62 22.68
C SER A 125 11.81 -3.52 23.02
N LYS A 126 10.68 -3.32 22.34
CA LYS A 126 9.43 -4.06 22.55
C LYS A 126 9.12 -4.97 21.37
N ASP A 127 8.10 -5.80 21.56
CA ASP A 127 7.50 -6.62 20.52
C ASP A 127 6.98 -5.75 19.36
N ILE A 128 7.30 -6.14 18.12
CA ILE A 128 6.91 -5.45 16.89
C ILE A 128 5.38 -5.31 16.75
N THR A 129 4.59 -6.22 17.32
CA THR A 129 3.12 -6.12 17.35
C THR A 129 2.64 -4.84 18.03
N LYS A 130 3.37 -4.34 19.04
CA LYS A 130 3.02 -3.08 19.70
C LYS A 130 3.30 -1.88 18.81
N ALA A 131 4.43 -1.88 18.09
CA ALA A 131 4.74 -0.87 17.09
C ALA A 131 3.71 -0.89 15.95
N MET A 132 3.33 -2.07 15.47
CA MET A 132 2.30 -2.27 14.45
C MET A 132 0.95 -1.67 14.87
N SER A 133 0.50 -1.94 16.10
CA SER A 133 -0.76 -1.37 16.62
C SER A 133 -0.70 0.17 16.66
N ASN A 134 0.40 0.73 17.17
CA ASN A 134 0.56 2.19 17.26
C ASN A 134 0.62 2.83 15.86
N PHE A 135 1.27 2.16 14.91
CA PHE A 135 1.35 2.61 13.52
C PHE A 135 -0.01 2.57 12.84
N ASN A 136 -0.77 1.48 13.00
CA ASN A 136 -2.14 1.37 12.49
C ASN A 136 -3.03 2.50 13.02
N ASP A 137 -2.95 2.81 14.32
CA ASP A 137 -3.68 3.92 14.93
C ASP A 137 -3.31 5.28 14.31
N TYR A 138 -2.02 5.52 14.06
CA TYR A 138 -1.55 6.71 13.35
C TYR A 138 -2.13 6.81 11.94
N THR A 139 -2.05 5.73 11.14
CA THR A 139 -2.54 5.75 9.75
C THR A 139 -4.05 6.02 9.65
N SER A 140 -4.80 5.62 10.67
CA SER A 140 -6.25 5.80 10.74
C SER A 140 -6.69 7.21 11.15
N ARG A 141 -5.84 7.96 11.88
CA ARG A 141 -6.22 9.23 12.52
C ARG A 141 -5.44 10.44 12.02
N ASN A 142 -4.18 10.25 11.65
CA ASN A 142 -3.21 11.34 11.49
C ASN A 142 -2.58 11.40 10.10
N LEU A 143 -2.54 10.28 9.38
CA LEU A 143 -2.00 10.26 8.02
C LEU A 143 -2.87 11.13 7.11
N PHE A 144 -2.21 11.93 6.27
CA PHE A 144 -2.87 12.79 5.28
C PHE A 144 -3.88 11.98 4.45
N GLN A 145 -5.00 12.60 4.10
CA GLN A 145 -6.05 11.97 3.28
C GLN A 145 -5.55 11.78 1.84
N VAL A 146 -4.75 10.73 1.65
CA VAL A 146 -4.35 10.19 0.34
C VAL A 146 -5.13 8.90 0.11
N GLU A 147 -5.68 8.70 -1.08
CA GLU A 147 -6.16 7.37 -1.49
C GLU A 147 -4.96 6.43 -1.66
N ARG A 148 -4.98 5.30 -0.95
CA ARG A 148 -3.94 4.28 -1.03
C ARG A 148 -4.53 2.90 -0.76
N ASP A 149 -3.88 1.88 -1.32
CA ASP A 149 -4.21 0.48 -1.09
C ASP A 149 -3.49 -0.08 0.13
N THR A 150 -2.30 0.47 0.44
CA THR A 150 -1.49 0.08 1.60
C THR A 150 -0.62 1.23 2.11
N THR A 151 -0.17 1.13 3.37
CA THR A 151 0.79 2.05 3.98
C THR A 151 1.92 1.25 4.64
N GLN A 152 3.16 1.59 4.34
CA GLN A 152 4.35 0.89 4.81
C GLN A 152 5.23 1.83 5.62
N LEU A 153 5.61 1.44 6.83
CA LEU A 153 6.59 2.13 7.65
C LEU A 153 7.98 1.59 7.33
N LEU A 154 8.94 2.45 7.03
CA LEU A 154 10.35 2.12 7.01
C LEU A 154 10.97 2.67 8.29
N THR A 155 11.45 1.78 9.14
CA THR A 155 12.04 2.11 10.45
C THR A 155 13.51 1.73 10.55
N GLY A 156 14.29 2.56 11.24
CA GLY A 156 15.67 2.25 11.60
C GLY A 156 15.79 1.41 12.87
N GLU A 157 14.67 1.20 13.58
CA GLU A 157 14.60 0.41 14.80
C GLU A 157 15.06 -1.04 14.56
N THR A 158 15.47 -1.69 15.64
CA THR A 158 15.79 -3.12 15.63
C THR A 158 14.97 -3.74 16.74
N PHE A 159 13.97 -4.53 16.35
CA PHE A 159 13.00 -5.10 17.28
C PHE A 159 13.64 -6.20 18.13
N ALA A 160 13.23 -6.28 19.40
CA ALA A 160 13.81 -7.20 20.38
C ALA A 160 13.66 -8.68 20.00
N GLY A 161 12.62 -9.04 19.24
CA GLY A 161 12.42 -10.39 18.70
C GLY A 161 13.26 -10.68 17.45
N GLY A 162 13.99 -9.70 16.91
CA GLY A 162 14.82 -9.83 15.72
C GLY A 162 14.02 -9.80 14.41
N GLU A 163 12.73 -9.51 14.46
CA GLU A 163 11.89 -9.37 13.27
C GLU A 163 12.34 -8.17 12.44
N ALA A 164 12.49 -8.38 11.13
CA ALA A 164 12.78 -7.31 10.19
C ALA A 164 11.52 -6.49 9.83
N GLY A 165 10.33 -7.03 10.08
CA GLY A 165 9.06 -6.42 9.72
C GLY A 165 7.84 -7.28 10.07
N MET A 166 6.66 -6.70 9.94
CA MET A 166 5.36 -7.34 10.16
C MET A 166 4.30 -6.71 9.25
N ALA A 167 3.27 -7.46 8.87
CA ALA A 167 2.11 -6.91 8.16
C ALA A 167 0.84 -7.65 8.56
N VAL A 168 -0.32 -7.00 8.41
CA VAL A 168 -1.62 -7.64 8.66
C VAL A 168 -2.10 -8.32 7.38
N PRO A 169 -2.28 -9.66 7.35
CA PRO A 169 -2.69 -10.37 6.14
C PRO A 169 -4.12 -9.99 5.71
N ASP A 170 -4.41 -10.14 4.42
CA ASP A 170 -5.75 -9.96 3.83
C ASP A 170 -6.40 -8.59 4.05
N THR A 171 -5.60 -7.55 4.33
CA THR A 171 -6.11 -6.20 4.62
C THR A 171 -5.97 -5.21 3.47
N VAL A 172 -5.36 -5.57 2.34
CA VAL A 172 -5.15 -4.67 1.19
C VAL A 172 -6.45 -3.93 0.84
N CYS A 173 -6.36 -2.62 0.58
CA CYS A 173 -7.50 -1.73 0.33
C CYS A 173 -8.50 -1.54 1.48
N THR A 174 -8.10 -1.91 2.69
CA THR A 174 -8.79 -1.51 3.91
C THR A 174 -7.95 -0.47 4.64
N PRO A 175 -8.53 0.33 5.55
CA PRO A 175 -7.77 1.23 6.40
C PRO A 175 -6.70 0.54 7.26
N ARG A 176 -6.78 -0.80 7.43
CA ARG A 176 -5.82 -1.61 8.20
C ARG A 176 -4.69 -2.20 7.35
N ALA A 177 -4.58 -1.81 6.09
CA ALA A 177 -3.55 -2.28 5.15
C ALA A 177 -2.16 -1.70 5.48
N VAL A 178 -1.62 -2.04 6.65
CA VAL A 178 -0.37 -1.51 7.17
C VAL A 178 0.72 -2.58 7.28
N GLY A 179 1.96 -2.15 7.05
CA GLY A 179 3.18 -2.94 7.27
C GLY A 179 4.29 -2.11 7.89
N ILE A 180 5.17 -2.76 8.64
CA ILE A 180 6.46 -2.26 9.15
C ILE A 180 7.54 -3.14 8.56
#